data_AF-W0TYV4-F1
#
_entry.id   AF-W0TYV4-F1
#
_cell.length_a   1.000
_cell.length_b   1.000
_cell.length_c   1.000
_cell.angle_alpha   90.00
_cell.angle_beta   90.00
_cell.angle_gamma   90.00
#
_symmetry.space_group_name_H-M   'P 1'
#
loop_
_entity.id
_entity.type
_entity.pdbx_description
1 polymer ?
#
loop_
_entity_poly.entity_id
_entity_poly.type
_entity_poly.pdbx_seq_one_letter_code
_entity_poly.pdbx_strand_id
1 'polypeptide(L)'
;MVREMNFEVDSGLSVSCGNGKLRQWLIDQIDSSIYPGLVWENEEKSIFRIPWKHAGKQDYNRDEDAALFKAWALFKGFFREGVDKPDPPTWKTRLRCALNKSNDFDELVERSQLDISDPFKVYRIIPEGAKRGIKMAETMSHMSSVNSYPMHSLYPSLQS
;
A
#
# COMPACT_ATOMS: atom_id res chain seq x y z
N MET A 1 24.04 24.78 -36.91
CA MET A 1 24.62 24.62 -35.55
C MET A 1 23.58 25.10 -34.55
N VAL A 2 23.55 24.38 -33.44
CA VAL A 2 22.44 24.15 -32.49
C VAL A 2 21.57 25.35 -32.11
N ARG A 3 20.25 25.15 -32.17
CA ARG A 3 19.25 25.94 -31.45
C ARG A 3 19.45 25.67 -29.96
N GLU A 4 19.80 26.69 -29.20
CA GLU A 4 19.78 26.65 -27.74
C GLU A 4 18.34 26.44 -27.28
N MET A 5 18.06 25.22 -26.82
CA MET A 5 16.83 24.91 -26.10
C MET A 5 17.10 25.27 -24.65
N ASN A 6 16.66 26.46 -24.24
CA ASN A 6 16.51 26.82 -22.84
C ASN A 6 15.57 25.80 -22.20
N PHE A 7 16.12 24.84 -21.48
CA PHE A 7 15.39 23.95 -20.61
C PHE A 7 15.08 24.74 -19.33
N GLU A 8 14.05 25.59 -19.41
CA GLU A 8 13.46 26.18 -18.22
C GLU A 8 12.90 25.05 -17.37
N VAL A 9 13.62 24.71 -16.30
CA VAL A 9 13.22 23.74 -15.29
C VAL A 9 12.16 24.40 -14.40
N ASP A 10 10.98 24.68 -14.96
CA ASP A 10 9.78 24.94 -14.17
C ASP A 10 9.20 23.57 -13.77
N SER A 11 9.84 22.95 -12.79
CA SER A 11 9.42 21.68 -12.20
C SER A 11 9.58 21.79 -10.70
N GLY A 12 8.62 22.47 -10.10
CA GLY A 12 8.55 22.63 -8.67
C GLY A 12 7.28 23.34 -8.30
N LEU A 13 6.14 22.84 -8.79
CA LEU A 13 4.83 23.09 -8.21
C LEU A 13 5.01 23.19 -6.69
N SER A 14 4.83 24.40 -6.19
CA SER A 14 4.76 24.70 -4.77
C SER A 14 3.52 23.97 -4.26
N VAL A 15 3.69 22.68 -3.96
CA VAL A 15 2.71 21.89 -3.22
C VAL A 15 2.67 22.54 -1.85
N SER A 16 1.63 23.35 -1.64
CA SER A 16 1.32 23.96 -0.36
C SER A 16 1.11 22.82 0.64
N CYS A 17 2.19 22.36 1.27
CA CYS A 17 2.24 21.28 2.24
C CYS A 17 1.65 21.79 3.56
N GLY A 18 0.34 22.04 3.54
CA GLY A 18 -0.43 22.39 4.71
C GLY A 18 -0.63 21.15 5.57
N ASN A 19 0.11 21.07 6.68
CA ASN A 19 -0.20 20.20 7.82
C ASN A 19 -0.29 18.68 7.53
N GLY A 20 0.79 18.06 7.05
CA GLY A 20 1.29 16.75 7.53
C GLY A 20 0.39 15.50 7.58
N LYS A 21 -0.76 15.47 6.91
CA LYS A 21 -1.70 14.34 6.93
C LYS A 21 -1.45 13.37 5.77
N LEU A 22 -1.33 12.08 6.10
CA LEU A 22 -1.17 10.98 5.12
C LEU A 22 -2.26 11.02 4.04
N ARG A 23 -3.50 11.34 4.43
CA ARG A 23 -4.65 11.39 3.53
C ARG A 23 -4.46 12.36 2.37
N GLN A 24 -4.21 13.63 2.65
CA GLN A 24 -4.06 14.64 1.61
C GLN A 24 -2.85 14.33 0.73
N TRP A 25 -1.73 14.00 1.37
CA TRP A 25 -0.51 13.65 0.63
C TRP A 25 -0.74 12.51 -0.36
N LEU A 26 -1.42 11.44 0.05
CA LEU A 26 -1.66 10.28 -0.80
C LEU A 26 -2.63 10.60 -1.95
N ILE A 27 -3.67 11.41 -1.70
CA ILE A 27 -4.57 11.90 -2.74
C ILE A 27 -3.78 12.65 -3.81
N ASP A 28 -2.91 13.58 -3.41
CA ASP A 28 -2.09 14.36 -4.33
C ASP A 28 -1.15 13.44 -5.14
N GLN A 29 -0.59 12.38 -4.52
CA GLN A 29 0.25 11.41 -5.23
C GLN A 29 -0.53 10.60 -6.26
N ILE A 30 -1.76 10.18 -5.96
CA ILE A 30 -2.60 9.43 -6.92
C ILE A 30 -3.00 10.35 -8.08
N ASP A 31 -3.42 11.59 -7.77
CA ASP A 31 -3.82 12.58 -8.78
C ASP A 31 -2.67 12.96 -9.71
N SER A 32 -1.44 13.00 -9.21
CA SER A 32 -0.26 13.28 -10.03
C SER A 32 0.01 12.21 -11.10
N SER A 33 -0.51 10.98 -10.92
CA SER A 33 -0.33 9.85 -11.86
C SER A 33 1.13 9.54 -12.22
N ILE A 34 2.08 9.95 -11.38
CA ILE A 34 3.53 9.75 -11.64
C ILE A 34 4.02 8.34 -11.27
N TYR A 35 3.27 7.62 -10.42
CA TYR A 35 3.65 6.29 -9.95
C TYR A 35 2.86 5.22 -10.70
N PRO A 36 3.52 4.36 -11.50
CA PRO A 36 2.83 3.32 -12.27
C PRO A 36 1.99 2.42 -11.37
N GLY A 37 0.72 2.24 -11.74
CA GLY A 37 -0.23 1.40 -11.02
C GLY A 37 -0.83 2.01 -9.75
N LEU A 38 -0.40 3.20 -9.30
CA LEU A 38 -1.11 3.99 -8.29
C LEU A 38 -2.21 4.82 -8.98
N VAL A 39 -3.45 4.34 -8.93
CA VAL A 39 -4.56 4.98 -9.65
C VAL A 39 -5.86 4.91 -8.86
N TRP A 40 -6.76 5.85 -9.15
CA TRP A 40 -8.16 5.77 -8.74
C TRP A 40 -8.87 4.64 -9.49
N GLU A 41 -9.66 3.83 -8.77
CA GLU A 41 -10.56 2.84 -9.38
C GLU A 41 -11.92 3.43 -9.72
N ASN A 42 -12.27 4.59 -9.14
CA ASN A 42 -13.55 5.25 -9.35
C ASN A 42 -13.41 6.76 -9.57
N GLU A 43 -14.39 7.33 -10.27
CA GLU A 43 -14.43 8.77 -10.59
C GLU A 43 -14.65 9.65 -9.34
N GLU A 44 -15.20 9.07 -8.28
CA GLU A 44 -15.43 9.73 -6.98
C GLU A 44 -14.13 10.06 -6.23
N LYS A 45 -13.00 9.52 -6.68
CA LYS A 45 -11.71 9.57 -5.98
C LYS A 45 -11.80 9.09 -4.53
N SER A 46 -12.50 7.98 -4.32
CA SER A 46 -12.68 7.38 -3.00
C SER A 46 -12.04 6.00 -2.88
N ILE A 47 -11.81 5.29 -3.98
CA ILE A 47 -11.17 3.97 -4.03
C ILE A 47 -9.96 4.06 -4.94
N PHE A 48 -8.83 3.58 -4.46
CA PHE A 48 -7.57 3.58 -5.21
C PHE A 48 -6.82 2.27 -4.99
N ARG A 49 -5.91 1.95 -5.90
CA ARG A 49 -5.03 0.79 -5.78
C ARG A 49 -3.57 1.21 -5.68
N ILE A 50 -2.78 0.50 -4.88
CA ILE A 50 -1.35 0.70 -4.68
C ILE A 50 -0.61 -0.55 -5.18
N PRO A 51 0.41 -0.42 -6.05
CA PRO A 51 1.29 -1.52 -6.41
C PRO A 51 1.97 -2.12 -5.17
N TRP A 52 1.97 -3.46 -5.06
CA TRP A 52 2.46 -4.16 -3.87
C TRP A 52 3.56 -5.17 -4.13
N LYS A 53 4.35 -4.95 -5.19
CA LYS A 53 5.44 -5.84 -5.62
C LYS A 53 6.40 -6.20 -4.47
N HIS A 54 6.80 -7.46 -4.43
CA HIS A 54 7.73 -7.97 -3.41
C HIS A 54 9.18 -7.69 -3.82
N ALA A 55 9.95 -7.08 -2.92
CA ALA A 55 11.35 -6.72 -3.17
C ALA A 55 12.28 -7.91 -3.45
N GLY A 56 11.84 -9.14 -3.15
CA GLY A 56 12.58 -10.37 -3.45
C GLY A 56 12.33 -10.94 -4.87
N LYS A 57 11.44 -10.33 -5.66
CA LYS A 57 11.19 -10.73 -7.05
C LYS A 57 12.34 -10.24 -7.95
N GLN A 58 12.74 -11.06 -8.94
CA GLN A 58 13.86 -10.73 -9.84
C GLN A 58 13.56 -9.48 -10.70
N ASP A 59 12.29 -9.26 -11.02
CA ASP A 59 11.78 -8.13 -11.79
C ASP A 59 11.37 -6.93 -10.91
N TYR A 60 11.88 -6.86 -9.67
CA TYR A 60 11.68 -5.71 -8.77
C TYR A 60 12.64 -4.57 -9.12
N ASN A 61 12.09 -3.45 -9.57
CA ASN A 61 12.83 -2.23 -9.85
C ASN A 61 12.83 -1.34 -8.60
N ARG A 62 13.99 -1.18 -7.96
CA ARG A 62 14.10 -0.40 -6.72
C ARG A 62 13.76 1.08 -6.90
N ASP A 63 13.95 1.63 -8.08
CA ASP A 63 13.68 3.05 -8.32
C ASP A 63 12.19 3.26 -8.63
N GLU A 64 11.59 2.42 -9.47
CA GLU A 64 10.17 2.53 -9.85
C GLU A 64 9.23 1.97 -8.77
N ASP A 65 9.43 0.72 -8.34
CA ASP A 65 8.55 0.05 -7.37
C ASP A 65 8.68 0.65 -5.96
N ALA A 66 9.80 1.34 -5.67
CA ALA A 66 9.96 2.05 -4.40
C ALA A 66 9.69 3.55 -4.48
N ALA A 67 9.42 4.12 -5.66
CA ALA A 67 9.26 5.55 -5.86
C ALA A 67 8.23 6.17 -4.89
N LEU A 68 7.03 5.58 -4.81
CA LEU A 68 5.96 6.04 -3.91
C LEU A 68 6.39 5.97 -2.44
N PHE A 69 7.04 4.87 -2.03
CA PHE A 69 7.49 4.69 -0.65
C PHE A 69 8.62 5.67 -0.30
N LYS A 70 9.55 5.91 -1.23
CA LYS A 70 10.61 6.90 -1.13
C LYS A 70 10.04 8.31 -0.98
N ALA A 71 9.06 8.68 -1.81
CA ALA A 71 8.39 9.97 -1.72
C ALA A 71 7.73 10.20 -0.36
N TRP A 72 7.11 9.16 0.23
CA TRP A 72 6.57 9.25 1.59
C TRP A 72 7.66 9.50 2.63
N ALA A 73 8.79 8.80 2.52
CA ALA A 73 9.92 8.96 3.43
C ALA A 73 10.53 10.37 3.34
N LEU A 74 10.66 10.92 2.13
CA LEU A 74 11.07 12.31 1.87
C LEU A 74 10.08 13.30 2.48
N PHE A 75 8.77 13.11 2.21
CA PHE A 75 7.71 13.98 2.71
C PHE A 75 7.66 14.05 4.25
N LYS A 76 7.91 12.92 4.92
CA LYS A 76 7.96 12.86 6.39
C LYS A 76 9.32 13.26 6.98
N GLY A 77 10.34 13.50 6.16
CA GLY A 77 11.70 13.80 6.61
C GLY A 77 12.44 12.60 7.22
N PHE A 78 11.99 11.37 6.97
CA PHE A 78 12.67 10.15 7.42
C PHE A 78 13.84 9.73 6.52
N PHE A 79 14.00 10.39 5.38
CA PHE A 79 15.06 10.13 4.42
C PHE A 79 15.49 11.45 3.78
N ARG A 80 16.80 11.65 3.64
CA ARG A 80 17.41 12.74 2.89
C ARG A 80 18.19 12.19 1.71
N GLU A 81 17.77 12.57 0.51
CA GLU A 81 18.45 12.16 -0.72
C GLU A 81 19.91 12.65 -0.74
N GLY A 82 20.83 11.77 -1.14
CA GLY A 82 22.26 12.05 -1.17
C GLY A 82 22.99 12.04 0.19
N VAL A 83 22.26 11.89 1.30
CA VAL A 83 22.84 11.85 2.66
C VAL A 83 22.62 10.49 3.31
N ASP A 84 21.36 10.05 3.32
CA ASP A 84 20.99 8.77 3.92
C ASP A 84 21.10 7.65 2.87
N LYS A 85 21.41 6.44 3.33
CA LYS A 85 21.43 5.25 2.47
C LYS A 85 19.99 4.86 2.09
N PRO A 86 19.69 4.56 0.81
CA PRO A 86 18.35 4.14 0.41
C PRO A 86 17.97 2.78 1.01
N ASP A 87 16.80 2.74 1.65
CA ASP A 87 16.25 1.53 2.30
C ASP A 87 14.77 1.31 1.95
N PRO A 88 14.48 0.80 0.72
CA PRO A 88 13.11 0.55 0.26
C PRO A 88 12.25 -0.33 1.18
N PRO A 89 12.76 -1.43 1.78
CA PRO A 89 12.00 -2.20 2.77
C PRO A 89 11.49 -1.36 3.95
N THR A 90 12.33 -0.48 4.49
CA THR A 90 11.95 0.42 5.59
C THR A 90 10.89 1.42 5.14
N TRP A 91 11.05 2.04 3.97
CA TRP A 91 10.06 2.98 3.45
C TRP A 91 8.68 2.33 3.23
N LYS A 92 8.65 1.14 2.60
CA LYS A 92 7.42 0.37 2.41
C LYS A 92 6.74 0.04 3.74
N THR A 93 7.53 -0.37 4.74
CA THR A 93 7.04 -0.66 6.08
C THR A 93 6.41 0.57 6.73
N ARG A 94 7.06 1.73 6.62
CA ARG A 94 6.57 3.00 7.20
C ARG A 94 5.23 3.42 6.59
N LEU A 95 5.10 3.37 5.26
CA LEU A 95 3.84 3.74 4.61
C LEU A 95 2.73 2.75 4.95
N ARG A 96 3.00 1.43 4.91
CA ARG A 96 2.05 0.39 5.32
C ARG A 96 1.52 0.62 6.74
N CYS A 97 2.41 0.89 7.69
CA CYS A 97 2.00 1.16 9.07
C CYS A 97 1.17 2.44 9.18
N ALA A 98 1.47 3.47 8.39
CA ALA A 98 0.70 4.71 8.39
C ALA A 98 -0.72 4.49 7.83
N LEU A 99 -0.87 3.72 6.76
CA LEU A 99 -2.17 3.31 6.20
C LEU A 99 -2.98 2.50 7.22
N ASN A 100 -2.39 1.45 7.79
CA ASN A 100 -3.09 0.55 8.72
C ASN A 100 -3.48 1.23 10.05
N LYS A 101 -2.72 2.25 10.49
CA LYS A 101 -3.04 3.01 11.71
C LYS A 101 -4.03 4.13 11.47
N SER A 102 -4.22 4.55 10.21
CA SER A 102 -5.13 5.62 9.88
C SER A 102 -6.58 5.19 10.07
N ASN A 103 -7.43 6.10 10.53
CA ASN A 103 -8.88 5.90 10.50
C ASN A 103 -9.50 6.44 9.21
N ASP A 104 -8.71 7.06 8.33
CA ASP A 104 -9.17 7.62 7.07
C ASP A 104 -9.12 6.60 5.92
N PHE A 105 -8.60 5.39 6.15
CA PHE A 105 -8.43 4.36 5.13
C PHE A 105 -8.96 3.01 5.59
N ASP A 106 -9.66 2.32 4.70
CA ASP A 106 -10.03 0.90 4.81
C ASP A 106 -9.34 0.11 3.71
N GLU A 107 -8.73 -1.03 4.05
CA GLU A 107 -8.17 -1.97 3.06
C GLU A 107 -9.30 -2.85 2.51
N LEU A 108 -9.48 -2.86 1.19
CA LEU A 108 -10.42 -3.75 0.51
C LEU A 108 -9.68 -5.02 0.10
N VAL A 109 -9.48 -5.92 1.06
CA VAL A 109 -8.71 -7.17 0.86
C VAL A 109 -9.32 -8.02 -0.25
N GLU A 110 -10.66 -8.11 -0.31
CA GLU A 110 -11.39 -8.87 -1.34
C GLU A 110 -11.14 -8.37 -2.78
N ARG A 111 -10.77 -7.09 -2.93
CA ARG A 111 -10.44 -6.50 -4.24
C ARG A 111 -8.94 -6.48 -4.53
N SER A 112 -8.11 -6.77 -3.53
CA SER A 112 -6.66 -6.78 -3.66
C SER A 112 -6.19 -8.06 -4.36
N GLN A 113 -5.25 -7.93 -5.28
CA GLN A 113 -4.71 -9.07 -6.04
C GLN A 113 -3.20 -9.15 -5.83
N LEU A 114 -2.74 -10.18 -5.10
CA LEU A 114 -1.32 -10.36 -4.79
C LEU A 114 -0.65 -11.52 -5.56
N ASP A 115 -1.45 -12.38 -6.21
CA ASP A 115 -0.98 -13.59 -6.91
C ASP A 115 -0.81 -13.41 -8.43
N ILE A 116 -0.99 -12.19 -8.94
CA ILE A 116 -0.81 -11.85 -10.36
C ILE A 116 0.60 -11.30 -10.63
N SER A 117 0.94 -11.11 -11.91
CA SER A 117 2.26 -10.57 -12.31
C SER A 117 2.55 -9.19 -11.70
N ASP A 118 1.55 -8.30 -11.71
CA ASP A 118 1.64 -6.95 -11.14
C ASP A 118 0.72 -6.83 -9.92
N PRO A 119 1.17 -7.29 -8.74
CA PRO A 119 0.32 -7.36 -7.56
C PRO A 119 -0.02 -5.96 -7.04
N PHE A 120 -1.24 -5.79 -6.54
CA PHE A 120 -1.74 -4.53 -5.99
C PHE A 120 -2.67 -4.73 -4.79
N LYS A 121 -2.77 -3.69 -3.97
CA LYS A 121 -3.71 -3.58 -2.85
C LYS A 121 -4.70 -2.46 -3.08
N VAL A 122 -5.96 -2.71 -2.79
CA VAL A 122 -7.04 -1.71 -2.95
C VAL A 122 -7.38 -1.12 -1.59
N TYR A 123 -7.47 0.21 -1.54
CA TYR A 123 -7.84 0.97 -0.37
C TYR A 123 -8.98 1.93 -0.68
N ARG A 124 -9.83 2.17 0.31
CA ARG A 124 -10.91 3.15 0.27
C ARG A 124 -10.67 4.25 1.29
N ILE A 125 -10.90 5.50 0.89
CA ILE A 125 -10.88 6.67 1.76
C ILE A 125 -12.22 6.77 2.49
N ILE A 126 -12.18 6.79 3.81
CA ILE A 126 -13.36 6.97 4.65
C ILE A 126 -13.69 8.48 4.69
N PRO A 127 -14.91 8.90 4.29
CA PRO A 127 -15.31 10.30 4.37
C PRO A 127 -15.40 10.75 5.85
N GLU A 128 -15.02 12.00 6.14
CA GLU A 128 -14.85 12.48 7.53
C GLU A 128 -16.13 12.45 8.39
N GLY A 129 -17.30 12.27 7.77
CA GLY A 129 -18.61 12.17 8.43
C GLY A 129 -19.12 10.74 8.69
N ALA A 130 -18.50 9.69 8.14
CA ALA A 130 -18.99 8.30 8.26
C ALA A 130 -18.53 7.59 9.56
N LYS A 131 -17.96 8.32 10.52
CA LYS A 131 -17.23 7.82 11.70
C LYS A 131 -18.06 7.06 12.75
N ARG A 132 -19.26 6.59 12.43
CA ARG A 132 -20.08 5.78 13.35
C ARG A 132 -20.41 4.43 12.70
N GLY A 133 -19.62 3.40 13.03
CA GLY A 133 -20.20 2.07 13.19
C GLY A 133 -19.62 0.87 12.45
N ILE A 134 -18.42 0.89 11.86
CA ILE A 134 -17.88 -0.33 11.20
C ILE A 134 -16.44 -0.61 11.62
N LYS A 135 -16.23 -1.05 12.86
CA LYS A 135 -14.98 -1.72 13.28
C LYS A 135 -15.26 -2.89 14.22
N MET A 136 -16.21 -3.76 13.89
CA MET A 136 -16.39 -5.06 14.54
C MET A 136 -17.12 -6.01 13.58
N ALA A 137 -16.41 -6.61 12.61
CA ALA A 137 -16.96 -7.75 11.87
C ALA A 137 -15.89 -8.69 11.29
N GLU A 138 -14.70 -8.20 10.91
CA GLU A 138 -13.81 -8.99 10.05
C GLU A 138 -12.69 -9.80 10.74
N THR A 139 -12.71 -9.93 12.07
CA THR A 139 -11.75 -10.79 12.80
C THR A 139 -12.29 -12.17 13.18
N MET A 140 -13.53 -12.53 12.84
CA MET A 140 -14.14 -13.80 13.28
C MET A 140 -14.22 -14.90 12.21
N SER A 141 -13.90 -14.62 10.93
CA SER A 141 -14.22 -15.53 9.83
C SER A 141 -13.08 -16.46 9.36
N HIS A 142 -11.89 -16.39 9.96
CA HIS A 142 -10.70 -17.12 9.46
C HIS A 142 -10.15 -18.23 10.39
N MET A 143 -10.94 -18.76 11.33
CA MET A 143 -10.53 -19.94 12.13
C MET A 143 -11.50 -21.13 12.10
N SER A 144 -12.50 -21.14 11.22
CA SER A 144 -13.34 -22.32 11.00
C SER A 144 -12.82 -23.15 9.82
N SER A 145 -11.61 -23.70 9.96
CA SER A 145 -11.10 -24.81 9.14
C SER A 145 -9.84 -25.40 9.77
N VAL A 146 -10.01 -26.02 10.94
CA VAL A 146 -9.08 -27.05 11.43
C VAL A 146 -9.88 -28.25 11.92
N ASN A 147 -9.98 -29.24 11.03
CA ASN A 147 -10.07 -30.68 11.27
C ASN A 147 -10.79 -31.17 12.53
N SER A 148 -12.07 -31.51 12.37
CA SER A 148 -12.66 -32.61 13.13
C SER A 148 -11.98 -33.92 12.73
N TYR A 149 -11.01 -34.37 13.51
CA TYR A 149 -10.55 -35.76 13.45
C TYR A 149 -11.57 -36.63 14.21
N PRO A 150 -12.22 -37.62 13.56
CA PRO A 150 -12.94 -38.63 14.30
C PRO A 150 -11.92 -39.52 15.03
N MET A 151 -11.96 -39.47 16.36
CA MET A 151 -11.28 -40.41 17.25
C MET A 151 -11.85 -41.81 17.02
N HIS A 152 -11.27 -42.56 16.08
CA HIS A 152 -11.45 -44.00 16.01
C HIS A 152 -10.47 -44.67 16.96
N SER A 153 -10.97 -44.95 18.16
CA SER A 153 -10.46 -45.99 19.04
C SER A 153 -10.68 -47.38 18.43
N LEU A 154 -9.92 -48.36 18.92
CA LEU A 154 -10.02 -49.81 18.75
C LEU A 154 -9.11 -50.44 17.67
N TYR A 155 -7.88 -50.77 18.09
CA TYR A 155 -7.18 -51.93 17.55
C TYR A 155 -7.67 -53.21 18.27
N PRO A 156 -7.94 -54.30 17.55
CA PRO A 156 -8.39 -55.57 18.13
C PRO A 156 -7.26 -56.43 18.70
N SER A 157 -7.63 -57.21 19.72
CA SER A 157 -6.85 -58.22 20.43
C SER A 157 -6.10 -59.19 19.50
N LEU A 158 -4.81 -59.43 19.78
CA LEU A 158 -4.13 -60.64 19.34
C LEU A 158 -4.47 -61.81 20.27
N GLN A 159 -5.11 -62.84 19.72
CA GLN A 159 -4.98 -64.22 20.16
C GLN A 159 -4.23 -64.99 19.08
N SER A 160 -3.09 -65.59 19.41
CA SER A 160 -2.96 -67.04 19.55
C SER A 160 -1.63 -67.40 20.22
#